data_AF-A0A1G1NC51-F1
#
_entry.id   AF-A0A1G1NC51-F1
#
_cell.length_a   1.000
_cell.length_b   1.000
_cell.length_c   1.000
_cell.angle_alpha   90.00
_cell.angle_beta   90.00
_cell.angle_gamma   90.00
#
_symmetry.space_group_name_H-M   'P 1'
#
loop_
_entity.id
_entity.type
_entity.pdbx_description
1 polymer ?
#
loop_
_entity_poly.entity_id
_entity_poly.type
_entity_poly.pdbx_seq_one_letter_code
_entity_poly.pdbx_strand_id
1 'polypeptide(L)'
;MGREEILRLQTVDLSKYEDIDLDRLAIYAISQLEKIGAELSFENAVMASFKLFPQKFSLLGFPDYPDANRVMKCLWRLTSKVKPWLSGKIKQGFVVTERGRAHIKEVEDILRGQYQVVKKSPSKTRREELLLKEAMSSTAYLKYIEKQNDSISEGDLCDMLQGTLNSDRKMLKENFFLLQKYAHELKQRNLLDFFNWLEQRFTQFLDIGTE
;
A
#
# COMPACT_ATOMS: atom_id res chain seq x y z
N MET A 1 4.92 28.09 -10.65
CA MET A 1 3.45 28.01 -10.85
C MET A 1 3.13 26.53 -10.92
N GLY A 2 2.32 25.97 -10.02
CA GLY A 2 2.05 24.52 -10.01
C GLY A 2 1.88 23.89 -8.62
N ARG A 3 2.48 24.44 -7.55
CA ARG A 3 2.43 23.81 -6.22
C ARG A 3 1.03 23.82 -5.62
N GLU A 4 0.32 24.95 -5.70
CA GLU A 4 -1.05 25.04 -5.18
C GLU A 4 -2.02 24.20 -6.00
N GLU A 5 -1.82 24.16 -7.31
CA GLU A 5 -2.63 23.39 -8.24
C GLU A 5 -2.47 21.89 -7.99
N ILE A 6 -1.26 21.42 -7.69
CA ILE A 6 -1.01 20.02 -7.28
C ILE A 6 -1.79 19.67 -6.01
N LEU A 7 -1.86 20.58 -5.03
CA LEU A 7 -2.60 20.35 -3.80
C LEU A 7 -4.12 20.30 -4.01
N ARG A 8 -4.62 20.89 -5.09
CA ARG A 8 -6.04 20.88 -5.50
C ARG A 8 -6.42 19.66 -6.35
N LEU A 9 -5.47 18.81 -6.73
CA LEU A 9 -5.78 17.56 -7.43
C LEU A 9 -6.74 16.71 -6.58
N GLN A 10 -7.86 16.33 -7.19
CA GLN A 10 -8.89 15.56 -6.51
C GLN A 10 -8.50 14.09 -6.44
N THR A 11 -8.58 13.53 -5.24
CA THR A 11 -8.40 12.10 -5.02
C THR A 11 -9.42 11.32 -5.82
N VAL A 12 -8.94 10.30 -6.53
CA VAL A 12 -9.78 9.37 -7.25
C VAL A 12 -10.37 8.38 -6.25
N ASP A 13 -11.59 7.90 -6.49
CA ASP A 13 -12.18 6.84 -5.67
C ASP A 13 -11.41 5.52 -5.85
N LEU A 14 -11.08 4.84 -4.75
CA LEU A 14 -10.31 3.60 -4.74
C LEU A 14 -10.88 2.54 -5.68
N SER A 15 -12.21 2.40 -5.72
CA SER A 15 -12.89 1.41 -6.56
C SER A 15 -12.57 1.56 -8.05
N LYS A 16 -12.19 2.76 -8.48
CA LYS A 16 -11.84 3.04 -9.89
C LYS A 16 -10.43 2.62 -10.27
N TYR A 17 -9.53 2.44 -9.30
CA TYR A 17 -8.12 2.17 -9.59
C TYR A 17 -7.49 1.05 -8.76
N GLU A 18 -8.26 0.33 -7.94
CA GLU A 18 -7.74 -0.77 -7.11
C GLU A 18 -6.99 -1.82 -7.93
N ASP A 19 -7.36 -2.04 -9.18
CA ASP A 19 -6.76 -3.03 -10.07
C ASP A 19 -5.72 -2.46 -11.06
N ILE A 20 -5.56 -1.13 -11.13
CA ILE A 20 -4.60 -0.50 -12.05
C ILE A 20 -3.17 -0.60 -11.49
N ASP A 21 -2.20 -1.01 -12.29
CA ASP A 21 -0.81 -1.10 -11.83
C ASP A 21 -0.18 0.27 -11.57
N LEU A 22 0.85 0.28 -10.72
CA LEU A 22 1.50 1.52 -10.28
C LEU A 22 2.14 2.32 -11.42
N ASP A 23 2.64 1.66 -12.47
CA ASP A 23 3.30 2.35 -13.58
C ASP A 23 2.27 3.16 -14.38
N ARG A 24 1.11 2.55 -14.64
CA ARG A 24 -0.04 3.20 -15.28
C ARG A 24 -0.60 4.37 -14.44
N LEU A 25 -0.71 4.20 -13.13
CA LEU A 25 -1.14 5.29 -12.25
C LEU A 25 -0.11 6.44 -12.18
N ALA A 26 1.18 6.12 -12.16
CA ALA A 26 2.24 7.12 -12.14
C ALA A 26 2.29 7.94 -13.44
N ILE A 27 2.17 7.30 -14.61
CA ILE A 27 2.13 8.04 -15.88
C ILE A 27 0.86 8.90 -16.00
N TYR A 28 -0.27 8.42 -15.49
CA TYR A 28 -1.48 9.23 -15.41
C TYR A 28 -1.28 10.45 -14.49
N ALA A 29 -0.66 10.29 -13.32
CA ALA A 29 -0.37 11.41 -12.42
C ALA A 29 0.53 12.47 -13.10
N ILE A 30 1.53 12.05 -13.87
CA ILE A 30 2.35 12.95 -14.69
C ILE A 30 1.51 13.69 -15.73
N SER A 31 0.55 13.02 -16.37
CA SER A 31 -0.35 13.71 -17.33
C SER A 31 -1.19 14.80 -16.66
N GLN A 32 -1.56 14.62 -15.39
CA GLN A 32 -2.29 15.65 -14.65
C GLN A 32 -1.40 16.85 -14.34
N LEU A 33 -0.11 16.62 -14.02
CA LEU A 33 0.88 17.69 -13.90
C LEU A 33 1.03 18.49 -15.21
N GLU A 34 1.12 17.79 -16.34
CA GLU A 34 1.21 18.42 -17.67
C GLU A 34 -0.03 19.28 -17.96
N LYS A 35 -1.24 18.78 -17.66
CA LYS A 35 -2.51 19.49 -17.85
C LYS A 35 -2.64 20.78 -17.03
N ILE A 36 -2.11 20.79 -15.81
CA ILE A 36 -2.12 21.99 -14.95
C ILE A 36 -0.90 22.90 -15.17
N GLY A 37 -0.05 22.58 -16.16
CA GLY A 37 1.15 23.37 -16.48
C GLY A 37 2.22 23.32 -15.39
N ALA A 38 2.21 22.30 -14.53
CA ALA A 38 3.23 22.11 -13.52
C ALA A 38 4.49 21.46 -14.11
N GLU A 39 5.64 21.73 -13.48
CA GLU A 39 6.89 21.08 -13.84
C GLU A 39 6.79 19.56 -13.63
N LEU A 40 7.24 18.78 -14.61
CA LEU A 40 7.29 17.32 -14.54
C LEU A 40 8.55 16.86 -13.78
N SER A 41 8.69 17.32 -12.53
CA SER A 41 9.78 16.96 -11.63
C SER A 41 9.45 15.72 -10.80
N PHE A 42 10.47 15.15 -10.14
CA PHE A 42 10.29 14.00 -9.26
C PHE A 42 9.38 14.34 -8.07
N GLU A 43 9.60 15.48 -7.41
CA GLU A 43 8.84 15.92 -6.24
C GLU A 43 7.36 16.15 -6.60
N ASN A 44 7.10 16.78 -7.76
CA ASN A 44 5.74 16.99 -8.22
C ASN A 44 5.07 15.67 -8.59
N ALA A 45 5.78 14.73 -9.21
CA ALA A 45 5.28 13.39 -9.50
C ALA A 45 4.92 12.63 -8.22
N VAL A 46 5.73 12.77 -7.16
CA VAL A 46 5.44 12.20 -5.83
C VAL A 46 4.13 12.76 -5.29
N MET A 47 4.02 14.09 -5.25
CA MET A 47 2.83 14.74 -4.70
C MET A 47 1.57 14.45 -5.52
N ALA A 48 1.64 14.49 -6.85
CA ALA A 48 0.50 14.18 -7.71
C ALA A 48 0.05 12.72 -7.57
N SER A 49 0.99 11.77 -7.55
CA SER A 49 0.67 10.34 -7.38
C SER A 49 -0.01 10.07 -6.04
N PHE A 50 0.49 10.70 -4.97
CA PHE A 50 -0.10 10.60 -3.64
C PHE A 50 -1.49 11.27 -3.56
N LYS A 51 -1.66 12.48 -4.12
CA LYS A 51 -2.94 13.19 -4.09
C LYS A 51 -4.03 12.45 -4.87
N LEU A 52 -3.71 11.93 -6.05
CA LEU A 52 -4.66 11.23 -6.90
C LEU A 52 -4.98 9.84 -6.38
N PHE A 53 -3.98 9.11 -5.87
CA PHE A 53 -4.08 7.68 -5.56
C PHE A 53 -3.44 7.30 -4.21
N PRO A 54 -3.87 7.90 -3.08
CA PRO A 54 -3.17 7.79 -1.80
C PRO A 54 -3.05 6.33 -1.32
N GLN A 55 -4.07 5.49 -1.49
CA GLN A 55 -4.04 4.09 -1.04
C GLN A 55 -2.91 3.27 -1.68
N LYS A 56 -2.44 3.66 -2.87
CA LYS A 56 -1.33 3.00 -3.57
C LYS A 56 0.00 3.73 -3.43
N PHE A 57 0.00 5.04 -3.21
CA PHE A 57 1.24 5.85 -3.14
C PHE A 57 1.52 6.46 -1.77
N SER A 58 0.88 5.98 -0.71
CA SER A 58 1.23 6.30 0.68
C SER A 58 2.12 5.24 1.30
N LEU A 59 2.89 5.68 2.31
CA LEU A 59 3.58 4.79 3.22
C LEU A 59 2.57 3.92 3.98
N LEU A 60 2.94 2.67 4.22
CA LEU A 60 2.11 1.80 5.06
C LEU A 60 2.34 2.12 6.52
N GLY A 61 1.24 2.14 7.28
CA GLY A 61 1.21 2.67 8.65
C GLY A 61 1.18 4.20 8.73
N PHE A 62 1.47 4.91 7.62
CA PHE A 62 1.51 6.38 7.56
C PHE A 62 0.72 6.88 6.33
N PRO A 63 -0.61 6.69 6.29
CA PRO A 63 -1.44 6.95 5.11
C PRO A 63 -1.48 8.42 4.68
N ASP A 64 -1.10 9.35 5.56
CA ASP A 64 -1.05 10.79 5.25
C ASP A 64 0.27 11.21 4.58
N TYR A 65 1.20 10.28 4.41
CA TYR A 65 2.55 10.56 3.92
C TYR A 65 2.85 9.80 2.62
N PRO A 66 3.42 10.48 1.62
CA PRO A 66 3.72 9.86 0.32
C PRO A 66 4.88 8.86 0.41
N ASP A 67 4.76 7.75 -0.31
CA ASP A 67 5.86 6.80 -0.56
C ASP A 67 6.63 7.22 -1.83
N ALA A 68 7.62 8.10 -1.62
CA ALA A 68 8.48 8.61 -2.69
C ALA A 68 9.29 7.50 -3.38
N ASN A 69 9.68 6.45 -2.66
CA ASN A 69 10.45 5.34 -3.22
C ASN A 69 9.63 4.54 -4.23
N ARG A 70 8.33 4.37 -3.95
CA ARG A 70 7.42 3.71 -4.89
C ARG A 70 7.27 4.50 -6.19
N VAL A 71 7.14 5.82 -6.11
CA VAL A 71 7.09 6.70 -7.29
C VAL A 71 8.41 6.63 -8.05
N MET A 72 9.55 6.74 -7.35
CA MET A 72 10.89 6.62 -7.92
C MET A 72 11.06 5.35 -8.77
N LYS A 73 10.65 4.20 -8.23
CA LYS A 73 10.71 2.91 -8.92
C LYS A 73 9.81 2.88 -10.16
N CYS A 74 8.64 3.51 -10.13
CA CYS A 74 7.77 3.64 -11.30
C CYS A 74 8.49 4.46 -12.38
N LEU A 75 8.95 5.67 -12.04
CA LEU A 75 9.64 6.55 -13.00
C LEU A 75 10.87 5.89 -13.62
N TRP A 76 11.63 5.13 -12.84
CA TRP A 76 12.77 4.36 -13.36
C TRP A 76 12.35 3.29 -14.38
N ARG A 77 11.24 2.58 -14.13
CA ARG A 77 10.67 1.64 -15.11
C ARG A 77 10.14 2.37 -16.35
N LEU A 78 9.45 3.48 -16.16
CA LEU A 78 8.82 4.29 -17.23
C LEU A 78 9.83 5.00 -18.14
N THR A 79 11.08 5.14 -17.71
CA THR A 79 12.19 5.68 -18.50
C THR A 79 13.09 4.59 -19.08
N SER A 80 12.80 3.31 -18.77
CA SER A 80 13.58 2.17 -19.25
C SER A 80 13.31 1.88 -20.72
N LYS A 81 14.24 1.16 -21.38
CA LYS A 81 14.08 0.69 -22.76
C LYS A 81 12.86 -0.23 -22.94
N VAL A 82 12.42 -0.91 -21.89
CA VAL A 82 11.29 -1.86 -21.93
C VAL A 82 9.95 -1.13 -21.92
N LYS A 83 9.84 -0.06 -21.12
CA LYS A 83 8.64 0.78 -21.03
C LYS A 83 9.01 2.25 -21.26
N PRO A 84 9.35 2.66 -22.49
CA PRO A 84 9.79 4.03 -22.78
C PRO A 84 8.57 4.97 -22.85
N TRP A 85 7.81 5.07 -21.76
CA TRP A 85 6.61 5.91 -21.63
C TRP A 85 6.96 7.34 -21.24
N LEU A 86 8.12 7.50 -20.61
CA LEU A 86 8.76 8.77 -20.29
C LEU A 86 10.16 8.80 -20.91
N SER A 87 10.62 10.00 -21.22
CA SER A 87 12.03 10.32 -21.39
C SER A 87 12.47 11.28 -20.26
N GLY A 88 13.78 11.49 -20.14
CA GLY A 88 14.35 12.35 -19.11
C GLY A 88 14.95 11.60 -17.91
N LYS A 89 15.30 12.35 -16.86
CA LYS A 89 15.98 11.86 -15.67
C LYS A 89 15.49 12.65 -14.46
N ILE A 90 15.56 12.05 -13.27
CA ILE A 90 15.12 12.67 -12.00
C ILE A 90 15.64 14.11 -11.83
N LYS A 91 16.94 14.35 -12.11
CA LYS A 91 17.55 15.69 -11.97
C LYS A 91 17.14 16.71 -13.03
N GLN A 92 16.56 16.27 -14.14
CA GLN A 92 16.27 17.09 -15.32
C GLN A 92 14.76 17.22 -15.60
N GLY A 93 13.94 16.50 -14.85
CA GLY A 93 12.52 16.32 -15.15
C GLY A 93 12.26 15.28 -16.24
N PHE A 94 10.99 15.13 -16.57
CA PHE A 94 10.49 14.11 -17.48
C PHE A 94 9.71 14.72 -18.63
N VAL A 95 9.62 13.97 -19.73
CA VAL A 95 8.74 14.29 -20.86
C VAL A 95 7.94 13.04 -21.21
N VAL A 96 6.64 13.22 -21.44
CA VAL A 96 5.74 12.13 -21.86
C VAL A 96 6.02 11.79 -23.32
N THR A 97 6.31 10.52 -23.61
CA THR A 97 6.51 10.04 -24.98
C THR A 97 5.17 9.73 -25.65
N GLU A 98 5.16 9.56 -26.97
CA GLU A 98 3.96 9.13 -27.70
C GLU A 98 3.42 7.79 -27.17
N ARG A 99 4.32 6.85 -26.85
CA ARG A 99 3.95 5.57 -26.22
C ARG A 99 3.35 5.79 -24.83
N GLY A 100 3.85 6.76 -24.07
CA GLY A 100 3.26 7.17 -22.81
C GLY A 100 1.84 7.71 -22.97
N ARG A 101 1.58 8.52 -24.01
CA ARG A 101 0.25 9.06 -24.29
C ARG A 101 -0.80 7.98 -24.55
N ALA A 102 -0.44 6.91 -25.25
CA ALA A 102 -1.33 5.76 -25.45
C ALA A 102 -1.75 5.12 -24.11
N HIS A 103 -0.82 4.94 -23.17
CA HIS A 103 -1.13 4.38 -21.85
C HIS A 103 -1.87 5.36 -20.93
N ILE A 104 -1.64 6.67 -21.08
CA ILE A 104 -2.44 7.68 -20.37
C ILE A 104 -3.91 7.58 -20.79
N LYS A 105 -4.16 7.47 -22.10
CA LYS A 105 -5.52 7.31 -22.63
C LYS A 105 -6.18 6.02 -22.11
N GLU A 106 -5.44 4.91 -22.12
CA GLU A 106 -5.92 3.64 -21.56
C GLU A 106 -6.38 3.81 -20.09
N VAL A 107 -5.59 4.51 -19.26
CA VAL A 107 -5.95 4.77 -17.87
C VAL A 107 -7.15 5.71 -17.75
N GLU A 108 -7.25 6.74 -18.59
CA GLU A 108 -8.42 7.61 -18.65
C GLU A 108 -9.71 6.83 -18.94
N ASP A 109 -9.66 5.92 -19.91
CA ASP A 109 -10.79 5.09 -20.31
C ASP A 109 -11.19 4.13 -19.17
N ILE A 110 -10.21 3.52 -18.48
CA ILE A 110 -10.44 2.70 -17.28
C ILE A 110 -11.12 3.54 -16.17
N LEU A 111 -10.57 4.71 -15.86
CA LEU A 111 -11.09 5.57 -14.78
C LEU A 111 -12.49 6.11 -15.09
N ARG A 112 -12.88 6.16 -16.36
CA ARG A 112 -14.24 6.48 -16.83
C ARG A 112 -15.18 5.27 -16.87
N GLY A 113 -14.70 4.07 -16.53
CA GLY A 113 -15.49 2.83 -16.57
C GLY A 113 -15.72 2.29 -17.98
N GLN A 114 -14.94 2.75 -18.97
CA GLN A 114 -15.07 2.33 -20.37
C GLN A 114 -14.25 1.05 -20.67
N TYR A 115 -13.41 0.63 -19.73
CA TYR A 115 -12.57 -0.56 -19.85
C TYR A 115 -12.36 -1.24 -18.49
N GLN A 116 -12.36 -2.57 -18.46
CA GLN A 116 -12.16 -3.38 -17.25
C GLN A 116 -10.71 -3.87 -17.18
N VAL A 117 -10.06 -3.70 -16.03
CA VAL A 117 -8.70 -4.20 -15.79
C VAL A 117 -8.76 -5.59 -15.19
N VAL A 118 -7.90 -6.50 -15.66
CA VAL A 118 -7.73 -7.81 -15.03
C VAL A 118 -7.07 -7.62 -13.66
N LYS A 119 -7.71 -8.12 -12.60
CA LYS A 119 -7.19 -8.06 -11.22
C LYS A 119 -5.79 -8.67 -11.14
N LYS A 120 -4.86 -7.93 -10.52
CA LYS A 120 -3.50 -8.43 -10.24
C LYS A 120 -3.29 -8.61 -8.74
N SER A 121 -2.72 -9.75 -8.36
CA SER A 121 -2.29 -9.99 -6.99
C SER A 121 -1.23 -8.97 -6.57
N PRO A 122 -1.26 -8.50 -5.30
CA PRO A 122 -0.23 -7.61 -4.77
C PRO A 122 1.15 -8.29 -4.79
N SER A 123 2.22 -7.48 -4.83
CA SER A 123 3.57 -8.01 -4.65
C SER A 123 3.73 -8.66 -3.27
N LYS A 124 4.68 -9.60 -3.13
CA LYS A 124 4.95 -10.28 -1.87
C LYS A 124 5.14 -9.28 -0.71
N THR A 125 6.07 -8.34 -0.85
CA THR A 125 6.30 -7.30 0.16
C THR A 125 5.05 -6.48 0.48
N ARG A 126 4.24 -6.12 -0.53
CA ARG A 126 3.00 -5.38 -0.27
C ARG A 126 1.96 -6.22 0.45
N ARG A 127 1.90 -7.51 0.17
CA ARG A 127 1.03 -8.44 0.89
C ARG A 127 1.43 -8.52 2.37
N GLU A 128 2.73 -8.64 2.65
CA GLU A 128 3.26 -8.67 4.03
C GLU A 128 2.85 -7.42 4.79
N GLU A 129 3.09 -6.25 4.21
CA GLU A 129 2.76 -4.98 4.84
C GLU A 129 1.24 -4.74 4.96
N LEU A 130 0.41 -5.27 4.04
CA LEU A 130 -1.06 -5.20 4.13
C LEU A 130 -1.60 -6.06 5.28
N LEU A 131 -1.07 -7.27 5.43
CA LEU A 131 -1.43 -8.17 6.53
C LEU A 131 -1.08 -7.54 7.89
N LEU A 132 0.07 -6.87 8.00
CA LEU A 132 0.40 -6.11 9.20
C LEU A 132 -0.54 -4.93 9.44
N LYS A 133 -0.93 -4.21 8.37
CA LYS A 133 -1.89 -3.11 8.49
C LYS A 133 -3.25 -3.62 8.99
N GLU A 134 -3.72 -4.75 8.48
CA GLU A 134 -4.96 -5.40 8.93
C GLU A 134 -4.86 -5.78 10.41
N ALA A 135 -3.73 -6.38 10.84
CA ALA A 135 -3.47 -6.69 12.23
C ALA A 135 -3.49 -5.44 13.13
N MET A 136 -2.90 -4.32 12.67
CA MET A 136 -2.93 -3.04 13.38
C MET A 136 -4.32 -2.40 13.44
N SER A 137 -5.23 -2.75 12.54
CA SER A 137 -6.62 -2.29 12.57
C SER A 137 -7.57 -3.24 13.32
N SER A 138 -7.05 -4.38 13.81
CA SER A 138 -7.87 -5.37 14.51
C SER A 138 -8.32 -4.88 15.88
N THR A 139 -9.48 -5.37 16.34
CA THR A 139 -9.99 -5.11 17.69
C THR A 139 -8.98 -5.50 18.78
N ALA A 140 -8.25 -6.60 18.59
CA ALA A 140 -7.21 -7.05 19.52
C ALA A 140 -6.10 -6.00 19.68
N TYR A 141 -5.57 -5.47 18.57
CA TYR A 141 -4.51 -4.46 18.62
C TYR A 141 -5.01 -3.13 19.20
N LEU A 142 -6.22 -2.69 18.83
CA LEU A 142 -6.83 -1.47 19.35
C LEU A 142 -7.02 -1.53 20.88
N LYS A 143 -7.54 -2.66 21.40
CA LYS A 143 -7.66 -2.88 22.85
C LYS A 143 -6.30 -2.87 23.55
N TYR A 144 -5.26 -3.41 22.91
CA TYR A 144 -3.90 -3.43 23.47
C TYR A 144 -3.31 -2.02 23.61
N ILE A 145 -3.42 -1.19 22.56
CA ILE A 145 -2.92 0.20 22.61
C ILE A 145 -3.72 1.06 23.61
N GLU A 146 -5.01 0.76 23.79
CA GLU A 146 -5.88 1.40 24.79
C GLU A 146 -5.68 0.87 26.21
N LYS A 147 -4.74 -0.06 26.42
CA LYS A 147 -4.44 -0.73 27.70
C LYS A 147 -5.63 -1.51 28.28
N GLN A 148 -6.56 -1.93 27.43
CA GLN A 148 -7.70 -2.79 27.78
C GLN A 148 -7.36 -4.28 27.57
N ASN A 149 -6.13 -4.66 27.92
CA ASN A 149 -5.54 -5.96 27.60
C ASN A 149 -6.38 -7.14 28.09
N ASP A 150 -7.01 -7.01 29.27
CA ASP A 150 -7.83 -8.06 29.88
C ASP A 150 -9.15 -8.30 29.13
N SER A 151 -9.57 -7.36 28.28
CA SER A 151 -10.78 -7.46 27.46
C SER A 151 -10.55 -8.09 26.08
N ILE A 152 -9.30 -8.42 25.75
CA ILE A 152 -8.95 -9.10 24.50
C ILE A 152 -9.38 -10.56 24.62
N SER A 153 -10.35 -10.95 23.79
CA SER A 153 -10.90 -12.30 23.76
C SER A 153 -10.19 -13.18 22.74
N GLU A 154 -10.43 -14.49 22.85
CA GLU A 154 -10.03 -15.47 21.84
C GLU A 154 -10.62 -15.16 20.46
N GLY A 155 -11.84 -14.61 20.41
CA GLY A 155 -12.48 -14.17 19.18
C GLY A 155 -11.72 -13.01 18.52
N ASP A 156 -11.35 -11.99 19.31
CA ASP A 156 -10.55 -10.86 18.83
C ASP A 156 -9.21 -11.32 18.24
N LEU A 157 -8.58 -12.33 18.88
CA LEU A 157 -7.35 -12.94 18.40
C LEU A 157 -7.57 -13.73 17.09
N CYS A 158 -8.60 -14.57 17.01
CA CYS A 158 -8.93 -15.30 15.78
C CYS A 158 -9.16 -14.37 14.59
N ASP A 159 -9.94 -13.31 14.80
CA ASP A 159 -10.26 -12.33 13.75
C ASP A 159 -8.98 -11.66 13.22
N MET A 160 -8.08 -11.24 14.11
CA MET A 160 -6.78 -10.68 13.73
C MET A 160 -5.91 -11.68 12.94
N LEU A 161 -5.97 -12.96 13.30
CA LEU A 161 -5.24 -14.05 12.64
C LEU A 161 -5.94 -14.58 11.39
N GLN A 162 -6.91 -13.83 10.84
CA GLN A 162 -7.69 -14.20 9.64
C GLN A 162 -8.42 -15.54 9.78
N GLY A 163 -8.89 -15.85 10.99
CA GLY A 163 -9.62 -17.06 11.31
C GLY A 163 -10.92 -16.78 12.07
N THR A 164 -11.49 -17.85 12.62
CA THR A 164 -12.66 -17.82 13.49
C THR A 164 -12.40 -18.72 14.70
N LEU A 165 -13.29 -18.75 15.69
CA LEU A 165 -13.19 -19.67 16.83
C LEU A 165 -13.19 -21.16 16.44
N ASN A 166 -13.70 -21.49 15.24
CA ASN A 166 -13.73 -22.84 14.70
C ASN A 166 -12.52 -23.15 13.80
N SER A 167 -11.63 -22.19 13.57
CA SER A 167 -10.43 -22.41 12.76
C SER A 167 -9.48 -23.38 13.46
N ASP A 168 -8.76 -24.15 12.66
CA ASP A 168 -7.75 -25.08 13.15
C ASP A 168 -6.62 -24.35 13.90
N ARG A 169 -6.20 -24.93 15.04
CA ARG A 169 -5.18 -24.34 15.93
C ARG A 169 -3.84 -24.18 15.25
N LYS A 170 -3.47 -25.17 14.43
CA LYS A 170 -2.25 -25.13 13.64
C LYS A 170 -2.26 -23.98 12.64
N MET A 171 -3.37 -23.76 11.93
CA MET A 171 -3.52 -22.63 11.02
C MET A 171 -3.38 -21.28 11.75
N LEU A 172 -4.03 -21.11 12.91
CA LEU A 172 -3.93 -19.88 13.70
C LEU A 172 -2.48 -19.62 14.17
N LYS A 173 -1.79 -20.67 14.62
CA LYS A 173 -0.37 -20.63 14.99
C LYS A 173 0.53 -20.24 13.81
N GLU A 174 0.31 -20.84 12.64
CA GLU A 174 1.05 -20.49 11.41
C GLU A 174 0.83 -19.03 11.01
N ASN A 175 -0.41 -18.53 11.05
CA ASN A 175 -0.73 -17.14 10.76
C ASN A 175 -0.10 -16.18 11.78
N PHE A 176 -0.09 -16.56 13.07
CA PHE A 176 0.56 -15.79 14.13
C PHE A 176 2.05 -15.61 13.86
N PHE A 177 2.78 -16.71 13.63
CA PHE A 177 4.22 -16.63 13.33
C PHE A 177 4.52 -15.93 12.01
N LEU A 178 3.63 -16.05 11.03
CA LEU A 178 3.74 -15.33 9.76
C LEU A 178 3.68 -13.80 9.98
N LEU A 179 2.70 -13.32 10.74
CA LEU A 179 2.57 -11.90 11.08
C LEU A 179 3.73 -11.42 11.95
N GLN A 180 4.16 -12.20 12.95
CA GLN A 180 5.31 -11.87 13.79
C GLN A 180 6.60 -11.75 12.96
N LYS A 181 6.82 -12.69 12.03
CA LYS A 181 7.93 -12.63 11.07
C LYS A 181 7.88 -11.36 10.22
N TYR A 182 6.73 -11.00 9.66
CA TYR A 182 6.59 -9.79 8.87
C TYR A 182 6.86 -8.52 9.70
N ALA A 183 6.39 -8.48 10.94
CA ALA A 183 6.68 -7.36 11.85
C ALA A 183 8.18 -7.23 12.13
N HIS A 184 8.90 -8.36 12.23
CA HIS A 184 10.35 -8.37 12.40
C HIS A 184 11.08 -7.87 11.14
N GLU A 185 10.76 -8.42 9.97
CA GLU A 185 11.35 -8.03 8.68
C GLU A 185 11.12 -6.54 8.37
N LEU A 186 9.95 -6.02 8.71
CA LEU A 186 9.55 -4.62 8.52
C LEU A 186 9.90 -3.70 9.70
N LYS A 187 10.57 -4.22 10.73
CA LYS A 187 11.03 -3.48 11.92
C LYS A 187 9.93 -2.71 12.66
N GLN A 188 8.72 -3.27 12.71
CA GLN A 188 7.55 -2.70 13.38
C GLN A 188 7.57 -3.00 14.89
N ARG A 189 8.38 -2.26 15.65
CA ARG A 189 8.63 -2.52 17.09
C ARG A 189 7.37 -2.63 17.93
N ASN A 190 6.44 -1.68 17.80
CA ASN A 190 5.19 -1.70 18.58
C ASN A 190 4.35 -2.96 18.32
N LEU A 191 4.41 -3.48 17.09
CA LEU A 191 3.68 -4.68 16.70
C LEU A 191 4.39 -5.95 17.17
N LEU A 192 5.73 -5.95 17.20
CA LEU A 192 6.52 -7.01 17.83
C LEU A 192 6.25 -7.11 19.33
N ASP A 193 6.22 -5.97 20.04
CA ASP A 193 5.92 -5.94 21.47
C ASP A 193 4.52 -6.51 21.74
N PHE A 194 3.54 -6.13 20.91
CA PHE A 194 2.19 -6.68 20.97
C PHE A 194 2.16 -8.19 20.69
N PHE A 195 2.85 -8.69 19.67
CA PHE A 195 2.90 -10.12 19.38
C PHE A 195 3.56 -10.91 20.51
N ASN A 196 4.65 -10.42 21.09
CA ASN A 196 5.30 -11.05 22.23
C ASN A 196 4.35 -11.12 23.45
N TRP A 197 3.56 -10.07 23.68
CA TRP A 197 2.54 -10.07 24.72
C TRP A 197 1.42 -11.09 24.44
N LEU A 198 0.92 -11.15 23.20
CA LEU A 198 -0.09 -12.13 22.78
C LEU A 198 0.41 -13.57 22.94
N GLU A 199 1.66 -13.83 22.56
CA GLU A 199 2.29 -15.14 22.68
C GLU A 199 2.27 -15.65 24.12
N GLN A 200 2.55 -14.77 25.09
CA GLN A 200 2.49 -15.08 26.52
C GLN A 200 1.06 -15.22 27.05
N ARG A 201 0.13 -14.37 26.57
CA ARG A 201 -1.26 -14.35 27.07
C ARG A 201 -2.10 -15.52 26.55
N PHE A 202 -1.86 -15.93 25.31
CA PHE A 202 -2.64 -16.93 24.58
C PHE A 202 -1.83 -18.18 24.24
N THR A 203 -0.75 -18.45 24.99
CA THR A 203 0.13 -19.62 24.82
C THR A 203 -0.65 -20.93 24.69
N GLN A 204 -1.58 -21.18 25.62
CA GLN A 204 -2.39 -22.40 25.62
C GLN A 204 -3.39 -22.45 24.46
N PHE A 205 -3.97 -21.29 24.10
CA PHE A 205 -4.95 -21.20 23.03
C PHE A 205 -4.34 -21.40 21.64
N LEU A 206 -3.12 -20.90 21.42
CA LEU A 206 -2.37 -21.03 20.18
C LEU A 206 -1.49 -22.29 20.14
N ASP A 207 -1.47 -23.09 21.22
CA ASP A 207 -0.63 -24.28 21.35
C ASP A 207 0.86 -23.97 21.10
N ILE A 208 1.33 -22.84 21.65
CA ILE A 208 2.72 -22.38 21.55
C ILE A 208 3.48 -22.94 22.75
N GLY A 209 4.40 -23.89 22.56
CA GLY A 209 5.20 -24.48 23.66
C GLY A 209 4.96 -25.96 23.96
N THR A 210 4.17 -26.66 23.14
CA THR A 210 3.98 -28.11 23.19
C THR A 210 4.52 -28.75 21.91
N GLU A 211 5.85 -28.68 21.76
CA GLU A 211 6.79 -29.60 21.07
C GLU A 211 8.15 -28.92 20.88
#